data_AF-A0AA40G8Z5-F1
#
_entry.id   AF-A0AA40G8Z5-F1
#
_cell.length_a   1.000
_cell.length_b   1.000
_cell.length_c   1.000
_cell.angle_alpha   90.00
_cell.angle_beta   90.00
_cell.angle_gamma   90.00
#
_symmetry.space_group_name_H-M   'P 1'
#
loop_
_entity.id
_entity.type
_entity.pdbx_description
1 polymer ?
#
loop_
_entity_poly.entity_id
_entity_poly.type
_entity_poly.pdbx_seq_one_letter_code
_entity_poly.pdbx_strand_id
1 'polypeptide(L)'
;MADLDNEKDSEFKTKSVGRLTTEYCKICGNLCDPYNKPALSCNECSKKIHVECLKRGTVPTSFVGDVFFDLACSDCSPLGEETVVRNRMPWLNVIILTLYNLREKSSGISKRGYFHWKSDISTFVDRNWDCLFKKTVYDIALEN
;
A
#
# COMPACT_ATOMS: atom_id res chain seq x y z
N MET A 1 6.05 -25.68 54.71
CA MET A 1 5.21 -24.48 54.92
C MET A 1 6.02 -23.28 54.48
N ALA A 2 5.43 -22.49 53.58
CA ALA A 2 5.96 -21.31 52.89
C ALA A 2 6.69 -21.59 51.57
N ASP A 3 5.87 -21.53 50.52
CA ASP A 3 6.20 -21.31 49.12
C ASP A 3 7.03 -20.04 48.93
N LEU A 4 7.93 -20.05 47.95
CA LEU A 4 8.38 -18.82 47.27
C LEU A 4 8.52 -19.12 45.78
N ASP A 5 7.51 -18.66 45.06
CA ASP A 5 7.39 -18.72 43.60
C ASP A 5 8.56 -18.04 42.90
N ASN A 6 9.02 -18.69 41.83
CA ASN A 6 10.08 -18.24 40.95
C ASN A 6 9.44 -17.60 39.71
N GLU A 7 9.10 -16.31 39.79
CA GLU A 7 8.82 -15.46 38.62
C GLU A 7 9.77 -14.28 38.63
N LYS A 8 10.76 -14.31 37.73
CA LYS A 8 11.48 -13.11 37.29
C LYS A 8 11.44 -13.04 35.78
N ASP A 9 10.34 -12.48 35.30
CA ASP A 9 10.25 -11.90 33.96
C ASP A 9 11.38 -10.87 33.79
N SER A 10 12.32 -11.20 32.90
CA SER A 10 13.40 -10.31 32.54
C SER A 10 12.87 -9.21 31.62
N GLU A 11 12.73 -8.02 32.19
CA GLU A 11 12.69 -6.71 31.53
C GLU A 11 13.51 -6.66 30.23
N PHE A 12 12.84 -6.71 29.08
CA PHE A 12 13.40 -6.20 27.85
C PHE A 12 12.86 -4.79 27.59
N LYS A 13 13.69 -3.82 27.97
CA LYS A 13 13.56 -2.37 27.77
C LYS A 13 12.73 -1.98 26.55
N THR A 14 11.56 -1.41 26.83
CA THR A 14 10.76 -0.61 25.90
C THR A 14 11.52 0.65 25.48
N LYS A 15 12.30 0.53 24.40
CA LYS A 15 12.75 1.69 23.64
C LYS A 15 11.61 2.16 22.75
N SER A 16 10.89 3.20 23.21
CA SER A 16 10.15 4.19 22.43
C SER A 16 9.81 3.81 20.98
N VAL A 17 8.75 3.03 20.80
CA VAL A 17 8.08 2.91 19.50
C VAL A 17 7.09 4.07 19.44
N GLY A 18 7.24 4.94 18.44
CA GLY A 18 6.37 6.10 18.24
C GLY A 18 4.90 5.69 18.32
N ARG A 19 4.09 6.56 18.92
CA ARG A 19 2.65 6.39 19.10
C ARG A 19 1.99 5.90 17.80
N LEU A 20 1.75 4.59 17.69
CA LEU A 20 0.98 4.02 16.59
C LEU A 20 -0.46 4.47 16.81
N THR A 21 -0.88 5.51 16.10
CA THR A 21 -2.30 5.82 15.99
C THR A 21 -2.95 4.66 15.27
N THR A 22 -3.76 3.88 15.99
CA THR A 22 -4.54 2.78 15.45
C THR A 22 -5.58 3.35 14.49
N GLU A 23 -5.31 3.31 13.19
CA GLU A 23 -6.20 3.86 12.16
C GLU A 23 -7.09 2.77 11.57
N TYR A 24 -8.39 3.05 11.47
CA TYR A 24 -9.40 2.12 10.99
C TYR A 24 -9.90 2.54 9.61
N CYS A 25 -10.24 1.55 8.80
CA CYS A 25 -10.83 1.77 7.49
C CYS A 25 -12.24 2.33 7.63
N LYS A 26 -12.51 3.44 6.94
CA LYS A 26 -13.81 4.12 6.92
C LYS A 26 -14.96 3.21 6.45
N ILE A 27 -14.68 2.28 5.56
CA ILE A 27 -15.71 1.45 4.90
C ILE A 27 -16.02 0.20 5.69
N CYS A 28 -15.01 -0.60 6.05
CA CYS A 28 -15.23 -1.88 6.73
C CYS A 28 -15.03 -1.83 8.25
N GLY A 29 -14.53 -0.73 8.81
CA GLY A 29 -14.28 -0.57 10.25
C GLY A 29 -13.09 -1.36 10.79
N ASN A 30 -12.40 -2.14 9.96
CA ASN A 30 -11.24 -2.93 10.39
C ASN A 30 -9.94 -2.11 10.41
N LEU A 31 -8.94 -2.61 11.14
CA LEU A 31 -7.62 -1.98 11.25
C LEU A 31 -6.92 -1.82 9.89
N CYS A 32 -6.24 -0.71 9.68
CA CYS A 32 -5.35 -0.49 8.54
C CYS A 32 -3.96 -1.04 8.85
N ASP A 33 -3.59 -2.15 8.21
CA ASP A 33 -2.24 -2.72 8.28
C ASP A 33 -1.48 -2.35 6.99
N PRO A 34 -0.39 -1.57 7.04
CA PRO A 34 0.30 -1.10 5.85
C PRO A 34 0.93 -2.22 5.01
N TYR A 35 1.17 -3.42 5.58
CA TYR A 35 1.82 -4.53 4.90
C TYR A 35 0.80 -5.55 4.38
N ASN A 36 -0.19 -5.90 5.19
CA ASN A 36 -1.15 -6.96 4.88
C ASN A 36 -2.41 -6.43 4.21
N LYS A 37 -2.87 -5.23 4.60
CA LYS A 37 -4.11 -4.64 4.10
C LYS A 37 -3.95 -3.14 3.94
N PRO A 38 -3.15 -2.70 2.95
CA PRO A 38 -2.79 -1.30 2.80
C PRO A 38 -4.02 -0.43 2.55
N ALA A 39 -3.92 0.83 2.96
CA ALA A 39 -5.00 1.80 2.83
C ALA A 39 -4.48 3.12 2.27
N LEU A 40 -5.32 3.76 1.45
CA LEU A 40 -5.12 5.13 1.00
C LEU A 40 -5.75 6.10 2.00
N SER A 41 -5.15 7.28 2.15
CA SER A 41 -5.71 8.37 2.95
C SER A 41 -6.45 9.33 2.04
N CYS A 42 -7.68 9.71 2.41
CA CYS A 42 -8.39 10.77 1.72
C CYS A 42 -7.69 12.12 1.97
N ASN A 43 -7.49 12.91 0.92
CA ASN A 43 -6.77 14.19 1.01
C ASN A 43 -7.54 15.28 1.79
N GLU A 44 -8.87 15.17 1.85
CA GLU A 44 -9.72 16.18 2.50
C GLU A 44 -10.01 15.86 3.98
N CYS A 45 -10.39 14.61 4.27
CA CYS A 45 -10.79 14.22 5.63
C CYS A 45 -9.76 13.36 6.38
N SER A 46 -8.64 13.03 5.74
CA SER A 46 -7.57 12.17 6.29
C SER A 46 -8.00 10.77 6.76
N LYS A 47 -9.26 10.36 6.50
CA LYS A 47 -9.73 9.01 6.80
C LYS A 47 -9.12 8.02 5.83
N LYS A 48 -8.78 6.83 6.34
CA LYS A 48 -8.19 5.75 5.55
C LYS A 48 -9.26 4.83 4.95
N ILE A 49 -9.03 4.38 3.72
CA ILE A 49 -9.82 3.37 3.03
C ILE A 49 -8.85 2.30 2.52
N HIS A 50 -9.07 1.04 2.90
CA HIS A 50 -8.28 -0.07 2.34
C HIS A 50 -8.35 -0.04 0.83
N VAL A 51 -7.26 -0.39 0.15
CA VAL A 51 -7.23 -0.47 -1.32
C VAL A 51 -8.35 -1.39 -1.85
N GLU A 52 -8.59 -2.50 -1.14
CA GLU A 52 -9.66 -3.45 -1.44
C GLU A 52 -11.08 -2.96 -1.10
N CYS A 53 -11.20 -1.92 -0.27
CA CYS A 53 -12.47 -1.32 0.11
C CYS A 53 -12.83 -0.08 -0.71
N LEU A 54 -11.99 0.31 -1.67
CA LEU A 54 -12.36 1.28 -2.71
C LEU A 54 -13.57 0.73 -3.51
N LYS A 55 -14.35 1.60 -4.15
CA LYS A 55 -15.57 1.19 -4.86
C LYS A 55 -15.32 0.15 -5.96
N ARG A 56 -14.20 0.23 -6.68
CA ARG A 56 -13.75 -0.76 -7.69
C ARG A 56 -13.07 -1.98 -7.08
N GLY A 57 -12.82 -1.96 -5.77
CA GLY A 57 -12.10 -3.01 -5.05
C GLY A 57 -10.59 -3.02 -5.27
N THR A 58 -10.03 -2.07 -6.03
CA THR A 58 -8.59 -1.94 -6.24
C THR A 58 -8.23 -0.57 -6.81
N VAL A 59 -6.95 -0.21 -6.70
CA VAL A 59 -6.38 0.89 -7.46
C VAL A 59 -6.33 0.55 -8.96
N PRO A 60 -6.28 1.55 -9.84
CA PRO A 60 -6.27 1.37 -11.30
C PRO A 60 -5.27 0.33 -11.81
N THR A 61 -4.11 0.23 -11.16
CA THR A 61 -3.03 -0.66 -11.54
C THR A 61 -2.95 -1.87 -10.60
N SER A 62 -2.89 -3.08 -11.15
CA SER A 62 -2.81 -4.33 -10.37
C SER A 62 -1.39 -4.66 -9.85
N PHE A 63 -0.65 -3.65 -9.38
CA PHE A 63 0.64 -3.86 -8.73
C PHE A 63 0.43 -4.10 -7.24
N VAL A 64 1.00 -5.19 -6.75
CA VAL A 64 0.93 -5.52 -5.32
C VAL A 64 1.71 -4.45 -4.55
N GLY A 65 1.12 -3.93 -3.48
CA GLY A 65 1.71 -2.88 -2.65
C GLY A 65 1.67 -1.47 -3.25
N ASP A 66 0.96 -1.24 -4.35
CA ASP A 66 0.87 0.08 -4.96
C ASP A 66 -0.14 0.99 -4.22
N VAL A 67 0.41 1.89 -3.40
CA VAL A 67 -0.35 2.83 -2.57
C VAL A 67 -0.08 4.29 -2.94
N PHE A 68 0.59 4.53 -4.06
CA PHE A 68 1.05 5.86 -4.45
C PHE A 68 -0.04 6.63 -5.21
N PHE A 69 -1.15 6.89 -4.53
CA PHE A 69 -2.29 7.60 -5.10
C PHE A 69 -2.90 8.60 -4.13
N ASP A 70 -3.40 9.69 -4.69
CA ASP A 70 -4.26 10.67 -4.05
C ASP A 70 -5.70 10.15 -4.10
N LEU A 71 -6.37 10.12 -2.95
CA LEU A 71 -7.76 9.70 -2.83
C LEU A 71 -8.65 10.90 -2.48
N ALA A 72 -9.74 11.08 -3.21
CA ALA A 72 -10.90 11.83 -2.75
C ALA A 72 -12.07 10.86 -2.55
N CYS A 73 -12.42 10.62 -1.28
CA CYS A 73 -13.54 9.72 -0.96
C CYS A 73 -14.88 10.35 -1.38
N SER A 74 -15.90 9.52 -1.60
CA SER A 74 -17.21 9.98 -2.09
C SER A 74 -17.84 11.09 -1.24
N ASP A 75 -17.73 11.07 0.09
CA ASP A 75 -18.28 12.13 0.96
C ASP A 75 -17.56 13.48 0.81
N CYS A 76 -16.31 13.47 0.35
CA CYS A 76 -15.49 14.68 0.19
C CYS A 76 -15.46 15.17 -1.26
N SER A 77 -15.87 14.33 -2.21
CA SER A 77 -15.95 14.69 -3.62
C SER A 77 -17.18 15.56 -3.87
N PRO A 78 -17.07 16.71 -4.56
CA PRO A 78 -18.21 17.55 -4.89
C PRO A 78 -19.29 16.84 -5.71
N LEU A 79 -18.91 15.80 -6.45
CA LEU A 79 -19.79 14.99 -7.30
C LEU A 79 -20.33 13.75 -6.58
N GLY A 80 -19.92 13.49 -5.33
CA GLY A 80 -20.26 12.25 -4.62
C GLY A 80 -19.52 11.01 -5.14
N GLU A 81 -18.58 11.19 -6.07
CA GLU A 81 -17.83 10.11 -6.72
C GLU A 81 -16.47 9.90 -6.06
N GLU A 82 -16.08 8.63 -5.89
CA GLU A 82 -14.72 8.33 -5.41
C GLU A 82 -13.73 8.48 -6.57
N THR A 83 -12.67 9.24 -6.36
CA THR A 83 -11.61 9.44 -7.36
C THR A 83 -10.26 9.06 -6.78
N VAL A 84 -9.45 8.41 -7.62
CA VAL A 84 -8.07 8.04 -7.28
C VAL A 84 -7.15 8.50 -8.39
N VAL A 85 -6.11 9.25 -8.02
CA VAL A 85 -5.19 9.88 -8.97
C VAL A 85 -3.76 9.41 -8.66
N ARG A 86 -3.04 8.97 -9.70
CA ARG A 86 -1.65 8.50 -9.54
C ARG A 86 -0.74 9.62 -9.07
N ASN A 87 -0.01 9.38 -7.99
CA ASN A 87 1.00 10.32 -7.50
C ASN A 87 2.22 10.30 -8.39
N ARG A 88 2.88 11.46 -8.51
CA ARG A 88 4.23 11.49 -9.09
C ARG A 88 5.19 10.81 -8.11
N MET A 89 5.62 9.61 -8.45
CA MET A 89 6.54 8.85 -7.61
C MET A 89 7.99 9.27 -7.84
N PRO A 90 8.79 9.40 -6.77
CA PRO A 90 10.25 9.40 -6.88
C PRO A 90 10.74 8.09 -7.53
N TRP A 91 11.85 8.16 -8.27
CA TRP A 91 12.45 6.98 -8.91
C TRP A 91 12.72 5.84 -7.93
N LEU A 92 13.11 6.14 -6.69
CA LEU A 92 13.32 5.11 -5.66
C LEU A 92 12.05 4.28 -5.42
N ASN A 93 10.87 4.91 -5.32
CA ASN A 93 9.61 4.20 -5.10
C ASN A 93 9.24 3.35 -6.33
N VAL A 94 9.52 3.84 -7.54
CA VAL A 94 9.34 3.06 -8.77
C VAL A 94 10.19 1.79 -8.73
N ILE A 95 11.46 1.89 -8.34
CA ILE A 95 12.37 0.75 -8.25
C ILE A 95 11.92 -0.23 -7.15
N ILE A 96 11.52 0.27 -5.97
CA ILE A 96 11.02 -0.58 -4.88
C ILE A 96 9.77 -1.34 -5.32
N LEU A 97 8.79 -0.65 -5.90
CA LEU A 97 7.54 -1.28 -6.38
C LEU A 97 7.81 -2.31 -7.48
N THR A 98 8.75 -2.00 -8.38
CA THR A 98 9.21 -2.90 -9.45
C THR A 98 9.83 -4.17 -8.86
N LEU A 99 10.80 -4.03 -7.96
CA LEU A 99 11.47 -5.17 -7.33
C LEU A 99 10.51 -6.04 -6.54
N TYR A 100 9.58 -5.42 -5.81
CA TYR A 100 8.55 -6.13 -5.08
C TYR A 100 7.67 -6.96 -6.02
N ASN A 101 7.15 -6.35 -7.09
CA ASN A 101 6.31 -7.06 -8.06
C ASN A 101 7.09 -8.13 -8.86
N LEU A 102 8.37 -7.90 -9.16
CA LEU A 102 9.23 -8.90 -9.78
C LEU A 102 9.43 -10.10 -8.86
N ARG A 103 9.65 -9.88 -7.56
CA ARG A 103 9.75 -10.94 -6.55
C ARG A 103 8.47 -11.76 -6.47
N GLU A 104 7.32 -11.11 -6.36
CA GLU A 104 6.03 -11.80 -6.23
C GLU A 104 5.67 -12.63 -7.48
N LYS A 105 6.02 -12.14 -8.68
CA LYS A 105 5.64 -12.77 -9.96
C LYS A 105 6.65 -13.80 -10.49
N SER A 106 7.90 -13.77 -10.01
CA SER A 106 9.00 -14.57 -10.58
C SER A 106 9.41 -15.72 -9.66
N SER A 107 8.48 -16.62 -9.36
CA SER A 107 8.79 -17.89 -8.69
C SER A 107 9.63 -18.77 -9.64
N GLY A 108 10.96 -18.75 -9.44
CA GLY A 108 11.91 -19.63 -10.13
C GLY A 108 12.89 -18.97 -11.11
N ILE A 109 12.69 -17.70 -11.50
CA ILE A 109 13.62 -16.96 -12.38
C ILE A 109 14.59 -16.09 -11.57
N SER A 110 14.18 -15.64 -10.38
CA SER A 110 15.04 -14.79 -9.56
C SER A 110 16.24 -15.57 -9.04
N LYS A 111 17.44 -14.99 -9.14
CA LYS A 111 18.67 -15.57 -8.58
C LYS A 111 18.72 -15.35 -7.06
N ARG A 112 17.76 -15.91 -6.31
CA ARG A 112 17.55 -15.65 -4.86
C ARG A 112 17.14 -14.20 -4.55
N GLY A 113 16.20 -13.64 -5.33
CA GLY A 113 15.71 -12.28 -5.14
C GLY A 113 16.56 -11.17 -5.76
N TYR A 114 17.64 -11.52 -6.48
CA TYR A 114 18.39 -10.59 -7.32
C TYR A 114 17.82 -10.56 -8.74
N PHE A 115 17.76 -9.34 -9.29
CA PHE A 115 17.25 -9.06 -10.63
C PHE A 115 18.28 -8.27 -11.43
N HIS A 116 18.41 -8.60 -12.70
CA HIS A 116 19.33 -7.94 -13.60
C HIS A 116 18.71 -6.62 -14.12
N TRP A 117 19.47 -5.54 -14.04
CA TRP A 117 18.98 -4.19 -14.34
C TRP A 117 18.32 -4.08 -15.71
N LYS A 118 18.99 -4.53 -16.77
CA LYS A 118 18.52 -4.32 -18.14
C LYS A 118 17.39 -5.28 -18.53
N SER A 119 17.55 -6.57 -18.23
CA SER A 119 16.61 -7.61 -18.68
C SER A 119 15.34 -7.67 -17.84
N ASP A 120 15.42 -7.29 -16.56
CA ASP A 120 14.34 -7.52 -15.62
C ASP A 120 13.74 -6.17 -15.17
N ILE A 121 14.55 -5.30 -14.56
CA ILE A 121 14.07 -4.04 -13.96
C ILE A 121 13.67 -3.03 -15.04
N SER A 122 14.57 -2.69 -15.96
CA SER A 122 14.30 -1.75 -17.06
C SER A 122 13.14 -2.26 -17.92
N THR A 123 13.18 -3.53 -18.32
CA THR A 123 12.08 -4.16 -19.08
C THR A 123 10.74 -4.05 -18.36
N PHE A 124 10.68 -4.26 -17.04
CA PHE A 124 9.46 -4.10 -16.28
C PHE A 124 8.98 -2.65 -16.31
N VAL A 125 9.86 -1.68 -16.04
CA VAL A 125 9.51 -0.26 -16.06
C VAL A 125 9.01 0.18 -17.43
N ASP A 126 9.71 -0.21 -18.50
CA ASP A 126 9.37 0.15 -19.87
C ASP A 126 8.00 -0.41 -20.28
N ARG A 127 7.71 -1.67 -19.94
CA ARG A 127 6.40 -2.30 -20.21
C ARG A 127 5.24 -1.67 -19.44
N ASN A 128 5.54 -1.05 -18.30
CA ASN A 128 4.56 -0.49 -17.39
C ASN A 128 4.64 1.04 -17.30
N TRP A 129 5.32 1.68 -18.25
CA TRP A 129 5.64 3.11 -18.21
C TRP A 129 4.40 3.97 -17.96
N ASP A 130 3.33 3.69 -18.69
CA ASP A 130 2.08 4.43 -18.60
C ASP A 130 1.44 4.29 -17.22
N CYS A 131 1.42 3.09 -16.66
CA CYS A 131 0.85 2.83 -15.34
C CYS A 131 1.69 3.46 -14.20
N LEU A 132 3.01 3.53 -14.38
CA LEU A 132 3.95 4.07 -13.38
C LEU A 132 4.01 5.60 -13.39
N PHE A 133 3.87 6.23 -14.55
CA PHE A 133 4.19 7.66 -14.70
C PHE A 133 3.06 8.54 -15.25
N LYS A 134 2.05 8.01 -15.93
CA LYS A 134 0.95 8.86 -16.42
C LYS A 134 0.04 9.24 -15.25
N LYS A 135 -0.16 10.55 -15.07
CA LYS A 135 -1.17 11.09 -14.17
C LYS A 135 -2.53 10.87 -14.83
N THR A 136 -3.18 9.77 -14.51
CA THR A 136 -4.54 9.47 -14.95
C THR A 136 -5.47 9.64 -13.75
N VAL A 137 -6.55 10.39 -13.95
CA VAL A 137 -7.67 10.47 -13.01
C VAL A 137 -8.56 9.27 -13.33
N TYR A 138 -8.81 8.45 -12.32
CA TYR A 138 -9.72 7.32 -12.46
C TYR A 138 -10.95 7.60 -11.61
N ASP A 139 -12.07 7.78 -12.30
CA ASP A 139 -13.39 7.84 -11.67
C ASP A 139 -13.79 6.42 -11.30
N ILE A 140 -13.91 6.13 -10.01
CA ILE A 140 -14.19 4.79 -9.51
C ILE A 140 -15.71 4.48 -9.58
N ALA A 141 -16.43 5.18 -10.46
CA ALA A 141 -17.88 5.12 -10.55
C ALA A 141 -18.43 4.41 -11.81
N LEU A 142 -17.59 3.99 -12.77
CA LEU A 142 -18.10 3.43 -14.03
C LEU A 142 -17.29 2.23 -14.50
N GLU A 143 -17.77 1.04 -14.17
CA GLU A 143 -17.74 -0.16 -15.02
C GLU A 143 -18.72 -1.17 -14.40
N ASN A 144 -19.91 -1.27 -15.03
CA ASN A 144 -20.93 -2.29 -14.75
C ASN A 144 -20.49 -3.65 -15.30
#